data_AF-A0A6B3CEA2-F1
#
_entry.id   AF-A0A6B3CEA2-F1
#
_cell.length_a   1.000
_cell.length_b   1.000
_cell.length_c   1.000
_cell.angle_alpha   90.00
_cell.angle_beta   90.00
_cell.angle_gamma   90.00
#
_symmetry.space_group_name_H-M   'P 1'
#
loop_
_entity.id
_entity.type
_entity.pdbx_description
1 polymer ?
#
loop_
_entity_poly.entity_id
_entity_poly.type
_entity_poly.pdbx_seq_one_letter_code
_entity_poly.pdbx_strand_id
1 'polypeptide(L)'
;RRVLAPKVDALRHLDELCPDARLFVTFSSSAGVFGNPGQGNYAAANAAVDAVIQNRRARGGAGIALAWGLWDRDAGMGGSVDRDRAARHGMT
;
A
#
# COMPACT_ATOMS: atom_id res chain seq x y z
N ARG A 1 -11.13 -4.11 -10.12
CA ARG A 1 -10.56 -3.14 -11.11
C ARG A 1 -10.50 -1.70 -10.58
N ARG A 2 -11.60 -1.10 -10.09
CA ARG A 2 -11.63 0.31 -9.61
C ARG A 2 -10.63 0.69 -8.50
N VAL A 3 -10.26 -0.22 -7.60
CA VAL A 3 -9.30 0.05 -6.49
C VAL A 3 -7.83 -0.16 -6.91
N LEU A 4 -7.58 -1.07 -7.85
CA LEU A 4 -6.25 -1.47 -8.29
C LEU A 4 -5.65 -0.46 -9.28
N ALA A 5 -6.43 -0.06 -10.28
CA ALA A 5 -5.97 0.79 -11.39
C ALA A 5 -5.32 2.10 -10.91
N PRO A 6 -5.94 2.93 -10.04
CA PRO A 6 -5.32 4.20 -9.66
C PRO A 6 -4.04 4.02 -8.84
N LYS A 7 -3.89 2.94 -8.06
CA LYS A 7 -2.68 2.71 -7.26
C LYS A 7 -1.54 2.16 -8.12
N VAL A 8 -1.81 1.12 -8.91
CA VAL A 8 -0.77 0.39 -9.64
C VAL A 8 -0.34 1.15 -10.89
N ASP A 9 -1.28 1.68 -11.67
CA ASP A 9 -0.94 2.36 -12.92
C ASP A 9 -0.25 3.70 -12.64
N ALA A 10 -0.70 4.46 -11.63
CA ALA A 10 -0.01 5.69 -11.23
C ALA A 10 1.40 5.42 -10.71
N LEU A 11 1.63 4.34 -9.96
CA LEU A 11 2.96 3.99 -9.49
C LEU A 11 3.90 3.57 -10.61
N ARG A 12 3.40 2.86 -11.62
CA ARG A 12 4.18 2.52 -12.82
C ARG A 12 4.59 3.77 -13.58
N HIS A 13 3.64 4.69 -13.82
CA HIS A 13 3.97 5.96 -14.46
C HIS A 13 4.97 6.78 -13.62
N LEU A 14 4.83 6.81 -12.29
CA LEU A 14 5.79 7.52 -11.43
C LEU A 14 7.18 6.88 -11.47
N ASP A 15 7.26 5.54 -11.49
CA ASP A 15 8.51 4.78 -11.62
C ASP A 15 9.23 5.10 -12.95
N GLU A 16 8.48 5.16 -14.06
CA GLU A 16 8.97 5.53 -15.39
C GLU A 16 9.43 7.00 -15.48
N LEU A 17 8.68 7.92 -14.86
CA LEU A 17 8.97 9.36 -14.91
C LEU A 17 10.04 9.81 -13.92
N CYS A 18 10.37 8.98 -12.93
CA CYS A 18 11.34 9.30 -11.89
C CYS A 18 12.39 8.20 -11.74
N PRO A 19 13.14 7.83 -12.80
CA PRO A 19 14.08 6.72 -12.75
C PRO A 19 15.21 6.96 -11.74
N ASP A 20 15.70 8.21 -11.62
CA ASP A 20 16.85 8.58 -10.78
C ASP A 20 16.47 9.19 -9.42
N ALA A 21 15.21 9.00 -8.99
CA ALA A 21 14.76 9.50 -7.70
C ALA A 21 15.65 8.97 -6.57
N ARG A 22 16.27 9.88 -5.79
CA ARG A 22 17.07 9.52 -4.61
C ARG A 22 16.23 8.89 -3.51
N LEU A 23 14.94 9.19 -3.47
CA LEU A 23 13.97 8.64 -2.54
C LEU A 23 12.66 8.36 -3.29
N PHE A 24 12.14 7.14 -3.13
CA PHE A 24 10.86 6.73 -3.69
C PHE A 24 10.11 5.95 -2.60
N VAL A 25 9.13 6.60 -1.96
CA VAL A 25 8.38 6.02 -0.83
C VAL A 25 6.92 5.90 -1.21
N THR A 26 6.34 4.72 -1.00
CA THR A 26 4.94 4.45 -1.26
C THR A 26 4.22 4.04 0.01
N PHE A 27 2.94 4.35 0.04
CA PHE A 27 2.05 4.00 1.14
C PHE A 27 1.28 2.74 0.75
N SER A 28 1.67 1.63 1.38
CA SER A 28 0.98 0.35 1.33
C SER A 28 0.20 0.15 2.64
N SER A 29 -0.30 -1.06 2.89
CA SER A 29 -1.01 -1.40 4.11
C SER A 29 -0.62 -2.80 4.58
N SER A 30 -0.60 -3.00 5.90
CA SER A 30 -0.44 -4.32 6.52
C SER A 30 -1.46 -5.35 6.02
N ALA A 31 -2.64 -4.91 5.57
CA ALA A 31 -3.65 -5.77 4.93
C ALA A 31 -3.13 -6.43 3.64
N GLY A 32 -2.15 -5.84 2.94
CA GLY A 32 -1.48 -6.44 1.78
C GLY A 32 -0.50 -7.55 2.14
N VAL A 33 -0.04 -7.61 3.40
CA VAL A 33 0.93 -8.57 3.90
C VAL A 33 0.24 -9.74 4.61
N PHE A 34 -0.68 -9.45 5.52
CA PHE A 34 -1.35 -10.45 6.37
C PHE A 34 -2.76 -10.82 5.89
N GLY A 35 -3.30 -10.06 4.94
CA GLY A 35 -4.71 -10.13 4.59
C GLY A 35 -5.60 -9.49 5.66
N ASN A 36 -6.84 -9.20 5.29
CA ASN A 36 -7.89 -8.80 6.24
C ASN A 36 -9.25 -9.29 5.70
N PRO A 37 -10.01 -10.12 6.45
CA PRO A 37 -11.30 -10.62 6.01
C PRO A 37 -12.22 -9.48 5.56
N GLY A 38 -12.86 -9.63 4.39
CA GLY A 38 -13.72 -8.59 3.80
C GLY A 38 -12.97 -7.47 3.04
N GLN A 39 -11.64 -7.48 3.02
CA GLN A 39 -10.82 -6.46 2.33
C GLN A 39 -9.93 -7.04 1.22
N GLY A 40 -10.30 -8.17 0.61
CA GLY A 40 -9.47 -8.85 -0.41
C GLY A 40 -9.04 -7.95 -1.58
N ASN A 41 -9.92 -7.08 -2.10
CA ASN A 41 -9.57 -6.13 -3.16
C ASN A 41 -8.54 -5.08 -2.71
N TYR A 42 -8.61 -4.66 -1.44
CA TYR A 42 -7.69 -3.68 -0.86
C TYR A 42 -6.33 -4.33 -0.54
N ALA A 43 -6.34 -5.54 0.02
CA ALA A 43 -5.16 -6.35 0.23
C ALA A 43 -4.40 -6.58 -1.08
N ALA A 44 -5.10 -7.04 -2.14
CA ALA A 44 -4.49 -7.25 -3.46
C ALA A 44 -3.92 -5.96 -4.07
N ALA A 45 -4.60 -4.81 -3.89
CA ALA A 45 -4.09 -3.53 -4.37
C ALA A 45 -2.78 -3.13 -3.66
N ASN A 46 -2.70 -3.30 -2.35
CA ASN A 46 -1.50 -2.94 -1.59
C ASN A 46 -0.35 -3.94 -1.81
N ALA A 47 -0.64 -5.25 -1.94
CA ALA A 47 0.36 -6.23 -2.36
C ALA A 47 0.96 -5.90 -3.75
N ALA A 48 0.15 -5.37 -4.67
CA ALA A 48 0.63 -4.91 -5.97
C ALA A 48 1.53 -3.67 -5.85
N VAL A 49 1.26 -2.74 -4.92
CA VAL A 49 2.15 -1.61 -4.61
C VAL A 49 3.51 -2.13 -4.14
N ASP A 50 3.51 -3.10 -3.23
CA ASP A 50 4.74 -3.70 -2.70
C ASP A 50 5.56 -4.36 -3.82
N ALA A 51 4.89 -5.08 -4.74
CA ALA A 51 5.53 -5.71 -5.89
C ALA A 51 6.16 -4.71 -6.86
N VAL A 52 5.54 -3.54 -7.09
CA VAL A 52 6.13 -2.48 -7.94
C VAL A 52 7.45 -1.98 -7.32
N ILE A 53 7.47 -1.76 -6.00
CA ILE A 53 8.69 -1.32 -5.30
C ILE A 53 9.77 -2.40 -5.30
N GLN A 54 9.40 -3.67 -5.11
CA GLN A 54 10.33 -4.78 -5.23
C GLN A 54 10.97 -4.83 -6.62
N ASN A 55 10.18 -4.70 -7.69
CA ASN A 55 10.67 -4.67 -9.06
C ASN A 55 11.60 -3.48 -9.33
N ARG A 56 11.25 -2.28 -8.83
CA ARG A 56 12.12 -1.10 -8.92
C ARG A 56 13.47 -1.31 -8.25
N ARG A 57 13.49 -1.87 -7.04
CA ARG A 57 14.72 -2.18 -6.31
C ARG A 57 15.56 -3.24 -7.02
N ALA A 58 14.94 -4.25 -7.62
CA ALA A 58 15.64 -5.29 -8.38
C ALA A 58 16.42 -4.72 -9.59
N ARG A 59 16.00 -3.56 -10.11
CA ARG A 59 16.68 -2.82 -11.18
C ARG A 59 17.68 -1.78 -10.68
N GLY A 60 17.98 -1.77 -9.38
CA GLY A 60 18.93 -0.85 -8.75
C GLY A 60 18.36 0.51 -8.32
N GLY A 61 17.05 0.75 -8.49
CA GLY A 61 16.40 2.00 -8.10
C GLY A 61 16.10 2.08 -6.60
N ALA A 62 16.08 3.30 -6.04
CA ALA A 62 15.60 3.54 -4.69
C ALA A 62 14.11 3.20 -4.57
N GLY A 63 13.68 2.60 -3.45
CA GLY A 63 12.28 2.23 -3.24
C GLY A 63 11.99 1.71 -1.84
N ILE A 64 10.96 2.24 -1.18
CA ILE A 64 10.43 1.76 0.10
C ILE A 64 8.91 1.75 0.02
N ALA A 65 8.28 0.62 0.38
CA ALA A 65 6.83 0.53 0.58
C ALA A 65 6.56 0.41 2.07
N LEU A 66 5.86 1.39 2.64
CA LEU A 66 5.49 1.39 4.06
C LEU A 66 4.13 0.72 4.21
N ALA A 67 4.12 -0.49 4.78
CA ALA A 67 2.91 -1.26 5.06
C ALA A 67 2.24 -0.75 6.35
N TRP A 68 1.49 0.35 6.24
CA TRP A 68 0.85 0.98 7.39
C TRP A 68 -0.27 0.12 7.99
N GLY A 69 -0.32 0.08 9.32
CA GLY A 69 -1.52 -0.25 10.08
C GLY A 69 -2.53 0.90 10.05
N LEU A 70 -3.61 0.77 10.83
CA LEU A 70 -4.60 1.82 11.04
C LEU A 70 -3.94 2.99 11.77
N TRP A 71 -4.12 4.19 11.23
CA TRP A 71 -3.63 5.40 11.87
C TRP A 71 -4.62 5.87 12.94
N ASP A 72 -4.10 6.36 14.06
CA ASP A 72 -4.92 6.86 15.17
C ASP A 72 -5.48 8.26 14.88
N ARG A 73 -6.39 8.35 13.89
CA ARG A 73 -7.11 9.56 13.50
C ARG A 73 -8.50 9.17 13.01
N ASP A 74 -9.55 9.83 13.52
CA ASP A 74 -10.92 9.77 12.98
C ASP A 74 -11.06 10.57 11.67
N ALA A 75 -10.16 10.33 10.72
CA ALA A 75 -10.14 11.02 9.43
C ALA A 75 -9.59 10.09 8.33
N GLY A 76 -9.91 10.42 7.07
CA GLY A 76 -9.46 9.62 5.92
C GLY A 76 -10.02 8.19 5.95
N MET A 77 -9.21 7.22 5.53
CA MET A 77 -9.65 5.81 5.48
C MET A 77 -9.93 5.19 6.86
N GLY A 78 -9.51 5.82 7.96
CA GLY A 78 -9.73 5.31 9.32
C GLY A 78 -11.06 5.70 9.96
N GLY A 79 -11.74 6.75 9.45
CA GLY A 79 -12.95 7.30 10.07
C GLY A 79 -14.20 6.42 9.96
N SER A 80 -14.20 5.41 9.10
CA SER A 80 -15.30 4.44 8.95
C SER A 80 -14.89 3.00 9.28
N VAL A 81 -13.69 2.80 9.84
CA VAL A 81 -13.17 1.48 10.19
C VAL A 81 -13.60 1.13 11.60
N ASP A 82 -14.21 -0.04 11.76
CA ASP A 82 -14.43 -0.67 13.05
C ASP A 82 -13.07 -1.00 13.69
N ARG A 83 -12.69 -0.20 14.69
CA ARG A 83 -11.38 -0.30 15.37
C ARG A 83 -11.24 -1.58 16.18
N ASP A 84 -12.32 -2.06 16.80
CA ASP A 84 -12.30 -3.30 17.58
C ASP A 84 -12.03 -4.50 16.67
N ARG A 85 -12.62 -4.48 15.47
CA ARG A 85 -12.30 -5.47 14.44
C ARG A 85 -10.87 -5.31 13.91
N ALA A 86 -10.40 -4.09 13.68
CA ALA A 86 -9.04 -3.84 13.22
C ALA A 86 -7.98 -4.35 14.22
N ALA A 87 -8.20 -4.14 15.53
CA ALA A 87 -7.32 -4.60 16.59
C ALA A 87 -7.23 -6.13 16.66
N ARG A 88 -8.37 -6.84 16.53
CA ARG A 88 -8.39 -8.32 16.48
C ARG A 88 -7.61 -8.90 15.29
N HIS A 89 -7.35 -8.11 14.27
CA HIS A 89 -6.60 -8.52 13.08
C HIS A 89 -5.19 -7.91 13.02
N GLY A 90 -4.68 -7.37 14.12
CA GLY A 90 -3.31 -6.85 14.21
C GLY A 90 -3.07 -5.59 13.37
N MET A 91 -4.12 -4.82 13.10
CA MET A 91 -4.05 -3.58 12.33
C MET A 91 -4.00 -2.32 13.19
N THR A 92 -3.88 -2.42 14.51
CA THR A 92 -3.70 -1.28 15.45
C THR A 92 -2.55 -1.55 16.38
#